data_AF-A0A3D3GXK6-F1
#
_entry.id   AF-A0A3D3GXK6-F1
#
_cell.length_a   1.000
_cell.length_b   1.000
_cell.length_c   1.000
_cell.angle_alpha   90.00
_cell.angle_beta   90.00
_cell.angle_gamma   90.00
#
_symmetry.space_group_name_H-M   'P 1'
#
loop_
_entity.id
_entity.type
_entity.pdbx_description
1 polymer ?
#
loop_
_entity_poly.entity_id
_entity_poly.type
_entity_poly.pdbx_seq_one_letter_code
_entity_poly.pdbx_strand_id
1 'polypeptide(L)'
;YRQPKMRAFHDPSQEDEREAHAAQWELNYVALDGTVGCMVNGAGLAMGTMDIVNLHGGKPANFLDVGGGANKERVSEAFKIILSDDNVKAVLVNIFGGIVRCDMIAEGIIGAVKEVGVKVPVVVRLEGTNAELGREVLKNSGLDIIAAESLTDAAEKVVAAAEGK
;
A
#
# COMPACT_ATOMS: atom_id res chain seq x y z
N TYR A 1 5.94 -25.19 -7.59
CA TYR A 1 6.04 -25.57 -9.02
C TYR A 1 6.10 -27.09 -9.23
N ARG A 2 6.89 -27.86 -8.46
CA ARG A 2 7.14 -29.30 -8.66
C ARG A 2 6.19 -30.30 -7.96
N GLN A 3 5.04 -29.84 -7.46
CA GLN A 3 4.06 -30.69 -6.76
C GLN A 3 2.64 -30.43 -7.29
N PRO A 4 2.34 -30.84 -8.54
CA PRO A 4 1.07 -30.52 -9.20
C PRO A 4 -0.15 -31.11 -8.50
N LYS A 5 -0.02 -32.32 -7.92
CA LYS A 5 -1.11 -32.97 -7.16
C LYS A 5 -1.49 -32.17 -5.91
N MET A 6 -0.51 -31.72 -5.14
CA MET A 6 -0.77 -30.90 -3.94
C MET A 6 -1.36 -29.55 -4.30
N ARG A 7 -0.89 -28.93 -5.40
CA ARG A 7 -1.45 -27.65 -5.87
C ARG A 7 -2.92 -27.76 -6.25
N ALA A 8 -3.35 -28.91 -6.80
CA ALA A 8 -4.75 -29.15 -7.13
C ALA A 8 -5.66 -29.33 -5.90
N PHE A 9 -5.10 -29.54 -4.71
CA PHE A 9 -5.85 -29.61 -3.45
C PHE A 9 -5.93 -28.26 -2.72
N HIS A 10 -5.36 -27.18 -3.28
CA HIS A 10 -5.54 -25.85 -2.72
C HIS A 10 -7.01 -25.44 -2.86
N ASP A 11 -7.64 -25.08 -1.74
CA ASP A 11 -9.03 -24.67 -1.65
C ASP A 11 -9.10 -23.22 -1.15
N PRO A 12 -9.20 -22.23 -2.05
CA PRO A 12 -9.27 -20.82 -1.67
C PRO A 12 -10.50 -20.45 -0.83
N SER A 13 -11.54 -21.28 -0.78
CA SER A 13 -12.74 -21.00 0.02
C SER A 13 -12.50 -21.08 1.53
N GLN A 14 -11.36 -21.64 1.94
CA GLN A 14 -10.93 -21.73 3.34
C GLN A 14 -10.06 -20.54 3.78
N GLU A 15 -9.66 -19.67 2.85
CA GLU A 15 -8.84 -18.48 3.09
C GLU A 15 -9.71 -17.22 3.08
N ASP A 16 -9.18 -16.08 3.54
CA ASP A 16 -9.85 -14.79 3.35
C ASP A 16 -9.95 -14.49 1.85
N GLU A 17 -11.14 -14.14 1.37
CA GLU A 17 -11.39 -13.87 -0.06
C GLU A 17 -10.46 -12.78 -0.62
N ARG A 18 -10.05 -11.82 0.21
CA ARG A 18 -9.11 -10.75 -0.16
C ARG A 18 -7.69 -11.28 -0.33
N GLU A 19 -7.26 -12.23 0.51
CA GLU A 19 -5.96 -12.89 0.38
C GLU A 19 -5.91 -13.75 -0.89
N ALA A 20 -6.98 -14.51 -1.15
CA ALA A 20 -7.13 -15.30 -2.37
C ALA A 20 -7.15 -14.43 -3.63
N HIS A 21 -7.82 -13.27 -3.61
CA HIS A 21 -7.83 -12.30 -4.71
C HIS A 21 -6.44 -11.67 -4.90
N ALA A 22 -5.79 -11.25 -3.82
CA ALA A 22 -4.44 -10.68 -3.86
C ALA A 22 -3.44 -11.62 -4.53
N ALA A 23 -3.50 -12.92 -4.22
CA ALA A 23 -2.62 -13.94 -4.79
C ALA A 23 -2.73 -14.04 -6.33
N GLN A 24 -3.90 -13.77 -6.92
CA GLN A 24 -4.09 -13.77 -8.38
C GLN A 24 -3.37 -12.61 -9.07
N TRP A 25 -3.11 -11.53 -8.33
CA TRP A 25 -2.40 -10.33 -8.79
C TRP A 25 -0.93 -10.28 -8.35
N GLU A 26 -0.43 -11.41 -7.85
CA GLU A 26 0.91 -11.53 -7.27
C GLU A 26 1.13 -10.54 -6.12
N LEU A 27 0.07 -10.21 -5.38
CA LEU A 27 0.12 -9.38 -4.17
C LEU A 27 0.10 -10.30 -2.95
N ASN A 28 0.94 -10.00 -1.95
CA ASN A 28 0.84 -10.69 -0.67
C ASN A 28 0.05 -9.80 0.28
N TYR A 29 -1.16 -10.20 0.64
CA TYR A 29 -2.04 -9.48 1.54
C TYR A 29 -2.30 -10.34 2.78
N VAL A 30 -2.39 -9.70 3.95
CA VAL A 30 -2.90 -10.31 5.18
C VAL A 30 -3.71 -9.25 5.91
N ALA A 31 -4.94 -9.58 6.30
CA ALA A 31 -5.81 -8.65 7.02
C ALA A 31 -5.44 -8.54 8.51
N LEU A 32 -5.64 -7.34 9.08
CA LEU A 32 -5.49 -7.03 10.49
C LEU A 32 -6.70 -6.21 10.97
N ASP A 33 -6.76 -5.85 12.24
CA ASP A 33 -7.91 -5.21 12.90
C ASP A 33 -7.77 -3.68 13.09
N GLY A 34 -6.84 -3.07 12.36
CA GLY A 34 -6.56 -1.63 12.45
C GLY A 34 -7.34 -0.74 11.48
N THR A 35 -6.89 0.51 11.38
CA THR A 35 -7.52 1.58 10.58
C THR A 35 -6.60 2.18 9.52
N VAL A 36 -5.29 1.91 9.59
CA VAL A 36 -4.29 2.41 8.64
C VAL A 36 -3.95 1.31 7.64
N GLY A 37 -4.41 1.46 6.40
CA GLY A 37 -4.03 0.55 5.33
C GLY A 37 -2.57 0.72 4.94
N CYS A 38 -1.78 -0.35 4.85
CA CYS A 38 -0.37 -0.28 4.49
C CYS A 38 -0.13 -0.93 3.13
N MET A 39 0.46 -0.19 2.19
CA MET A 39 0.91 -0.68 0.88
C MET A 39 2.40 -0.45 0.73
N VAL A 40 3.18 -1.53 0.63
CA VAL A 40 4.64 -1.45 0.70
C VAL A 40 5.28 -2.39 -0.33
N ASN A 41 6.47 -2.08 -0.82
CA ASN A 41 7.25 -3.03 -1.62
C ASN A 41 8.35 -3.70 -0.79
N GLY A 42 8.23 -5.02 -0.64
CA GLY A 42 9.09 -5.90 0.13
C GLY A 42 8.52 -6.24 1.50
N ALA A 43 8.35 -7.53 1.77
CA ALA A 43 7.78 -8.05 3.02
C ALA A 43 8.44 -7.52 4.30
N GLY A 44 9.77 -7.42 4.34
CA GLY A 44 10.49 -6.88 5.50
C GLY A 44 10.19 -5.39 5.75
N LEU A 45 10.09 -4.60 4.69
CA LEU A 45 9.73 -3.19 4.78
C LEU A 45 8.25 -3.04 5.16
N ALA A 46 7.37 -3.94 4.68
CA ALA A 46 5.97 -3.96 5.05
C ALA A 46 5.78 -4.19 6.55
N MET A 47 6.47 -5.17 7.13
CA MET A 47 6.49 -5.38 8.58
C MET A 47 7.01 -4.16 9.35
N GLY A 48 8.16 -3.61 8.94
CA GLY A 48 8.71 -2.41 9.58
C GLY A 48 7.81 -1.17 9.45
N THR A 49 7.02 -1.08 8.37
CA THR A 49 6.05 0.01 8.16
C THR A 49 4.86 -0.14 9.11
N MET A 50 4.36 -1.35 9.30
CA MET A 50 3.31 -1.61 10.31
C MET A 50 3.81 -1.32 11.72
N ASP A 51 5.04 -1.75 12.03
CA ASP A 51 5.64 -1.54 13.34
C ASP A 51 5.80 -0.05 13.66
N ILE A 52 6.27 0.76 12.70
CA ILE A 52 6.42 2.20 12.92
C ILE A 52 5.05 2.90 13.00
N VAL A 53 4.05 2.50 12.22
CA VAL A 53 2.68 3.02 12.37
C VAL A 53 2.15 2.74 13.78
N ASN A 54 2.35 1.51 14.27
CA ASN A 54 1.95 1.11 15.61
C ASN A 54 2.74 1.85 16.70
N LEU A 55 4.04 2.06 16.49
CA LEU A 55 4.91 2.81 17.40
C LEU A 55 4.42 4.25 17.60
N HIS A 56 3.88 4.88 16.55
CA HIS A 56 3.32 6.23 16.59
C HIS A 56 1.83 6.26 16.95
N GLY A 57 1.26 5.16 17.47
CA GLY A 57 -0.10 5.10 17.99
C GLY A 57 -1.19 4.73 16.97
N GLY A 58 -0.83 4.54 15.71
CA GLY A 58 -1.74 4.02 14.69
C GLY A 58 -2.03 2.54 14.87
N LYS A 59 -3.05 2.04 14.17
CA LYS A 59 -3.32 0.60 14.09
C LYS A 59 -3.25 0.15 12.64
N PRO A 60 -2.28 -0.68 12.23
CA PRO A 60 -2.22 -1.19 10.87
C PRO A 60 -3.43 -2.09 10.58
N ALA A 61 -4.17 -1.78 9.52
CA ALA A 61 -5.36 -2.52 9.07
C ALA A 61 -5.00 -3.74 8.22
N ASN A 62 -3.79 -3.78 7.67
CA ASN A 62 -3.34 -4.89 6.86
C ASN A 62 -1.81 -4.90 6.72
N PHE A 63 -1.30 -6.05 6.32
CA PHE A 63 -0.03 -6.19 5.61
C PHE A 63 -0.33 -6.26 4.11
N LEU A 64 0.39 -5.49 3.28
CA LEU A 64 0.39 -5.69 1.83
C LEU A 64 1.77 -5.44 1.24
N ASP A 65 2.32 -6.48 0.60
CA ASP A 65 3.54 -6.41 -0.19
C ASP A 65 3.22 -6.46 -1.70
N VAL A 66 3.46 -5.35 -2.40
CA VAL A 66 3.32 -5.26 -3.87
C VAL A 66 4.49 -5.89 -4.64
N GLY A 67 5.54 -6.32 -3.94
CA GLY A 67 6.77 -6.85 -4.54
C GLY A 67 7.58 -5.80 -5.31
N GLY A 68 8.61 -6.23 -6.04
CA GLY A 68 9.55 -5.32 -6.71
C GLY A 68 9.00 -4.54 -7.92
N GLY A 69 7.83 -4.94 -8.44
CA GLY A 69 7.22 -4.38 -9.66
C GLY A 69 5.92 -3.63 -9.37
N ALA A 70 6.01 -2.42 -8.81
CA ALA A 70 4.84 -1.56 -8.53
C ALA A 70 4.36 -0.84 -9.80
N ASN A 71 3.76 -1.58 -10.75
CA ASN A 71 3.11 -0.98 -11.93
C ASN A 71 1.70 -0.44 -11.57
N LYS A 72 1.11 0.33 -12.50
CA LYS A 72 -0.19 1.01 -12.25
C LYS A 72 -1.29 0.01 -11.93
N GLU A 73 -1.35 -1.12 -12.64
CA GLU A 73 -2.41 -2.12 -12.49
C GLU A 73 -2.36 -2.77 -11.11
N ARG A 74 -1.16 -3.19 -10.67
CA ARG A 74 -0.98 -3.82 -9.34
C ARG A 74 -1.22 -2.84 -8.21
N VAL A 75 -0.82 -1.57 -8.36
CA VAL A 75 -1.12 -0.52 -7.38
C VAL A 75 -2.64 -0.27 -7.30
N SER A 76 -3.34 -0.27 -8.44
CA SER A 76 -4.80 -0.10 -8.48
C SER A 76 -5.53 -1.24 -7.79
N GLU A 77 -5.13 -2.49 -8.05
CA GLU A 77 -5.70 -3.65 -7.37
C GLU A 77 -5.37 -3.69 -5.89
N ALA A 78 -4.14 -3.30 -5.50
CA ALA A 78 -3.78 -3.17 -4.10
C ALA A 78 -4.66 -2.14 -3.37
N PHE A 79 -4.98 -1.01 -4.00
CA PHE A 79 -5.95 -0.05 -3.45
C PHE A 79 -7.36 -0.66 -3.32
N LYS A 80 -7.84 -1.39 -4.33
CA LYS A 80 -9.16 -2.05 -4.25
C LYS A 80 -9.24 -3.06 -3.11
N ILE A 81 -8.17 -3.85 -2.90
CA ILE A 81 -8.09 -4.83 -1.81
C ILE A 81 -8.09 -4.12 -0.46
N ILE A 82 -7.21 -3.13 -0.26
CA ILE A 82 -7.13 -2.40 1.01
C ILE A 82 -8.46 -1.72 1.33
N LEU A 83 -9.08 -1.07 0.34
CA LEU A 83 -10.32 -0.31 0.51
C LEU A 83 -11.58 -1.16 0.45
N SER A 84 -11.47 -2.48 0.25
CA SER A 84 -12.57 -3.40 0.49
C SER A 84 -12.87 -3.57 1.99
N ASP A 85 -11.95 -3.13 2.86
CA ASP A 85 -12.13 -3.07 4.29
C ASP A 85 -12.63 -1.69 4.74
N ASP A 86 -13.89 -1.62 5.20
CA ASP A 86 -14.53 -0.39 5.67
C ASP A 86 -13.88 0.21 6.94
N ASN A 87 -13.03 -0.56 7.64
CA ASN A 87 -12.28 -0.07 8.80
C ASN A 87 -11.15 0.88 8.39
N VAL A 88 -10.67 0.81 7.14
CA VAL A 88 -9.57 1.65 6.67
C VAL A 88 -10.00 3.13 6.60
N LYS A 89 -9.30 3.97 7.36
CA LYS A 89 -9.53 5.43 7.43
C LYS A 89 -8.46 6.26 6.75
N ALA A 90 -7.26 5.71 6.58
CA ALA A 90 -6.17 6.31 5.82
C ALA A 90 -5.29 5.21 5.22
N VAL A 91 -4.56 5.51 4.14
CA VAL A 91 -3.61 4.56 3.52
C VAL A 91 -2.20 5.14 3.54
N LEU A 92 -1.24 4.36 4.04
CA LEU A 92 0.20 4.61 3.92
C LEU A 92 0.77 3.79 2.77
N VAL A 93 1.25 4.49 1.75
CA VAL A 93 2.04 3.92 0.66
C VAL A 93 3.52 4.20 0.95
N ASN A 94 4.32 3.17 1.22
CA ASN A 94 5.76 3.30 1.46
C ASN A 94 6.52 2.51 0.39
N ILE A 95 7.09 3.20 -0.58
CA ILE A 95 7.80 2.58 -1.68
C ILE A 95 9.27 3.00 -1.69
N PHE A 96 10.15 2.02 -1.60
CA PHE A 96 11.57 2.19 -1.87
C PHE A 96 11.84 1.84 -3.34
N GLY A 97 12.08 2.88 -4.15
CA GLY A 97 12.44 2.80 -5.56
C GLY A 97 13.74 2.03 -5.74
N GLY A 98 13.61 0.76 -6.14
CA GLY A 98 14.72 -0.07 -6.59
C GLY A 98 14.91 0.06 -8.10
N ILE A 99 14.12 -0.71 -8.85
CA ILE A 99 14.25 -0.84 -10.31
C ILE A 99 13.46 0.26 -11.06
N VAL A 100 12.39 0.79 -10.44
CA VAL A 100 11.49 1.80 -11.03
C VAL A 100 11.75 3.16 -10.39
N ARG A 101 11.75 4.23 -11.20
CA ARG A 101 11.94 5.60 -10.71
C ARG A 101 10.70 6.10 -9.97
N CYS A 102 10.90 6.92 -8.94
CA CYS A 102 9.81 7.39 -8.09
C CYS A 102 8.80 8.29 -8.81
N ASP A 103 9.21 9.04 -9.84
CA ASP A 103 8.31 9.84 -10.68
C ASP A 103 7.26 8.97 -11.38
N MET A 104 7.67 7.83 -11.94
CA MET A 104 6.76 6.90 -12.59
C MET A 104 5.82 6.20 -11.59
N ILE A 105 6.34 5.88 -10.40
CA ILE A 105 5.54 5.30 -9.31
C ILE A 105 4.49 6.31 -8.83
N ALA A 106 4.87 7.58 -8.68
CA ALA A 106 3.96 8.65 -8.31
C ALA A 106 2.82 8.81 -9.33
N GLU A 107 3.12 8.81 -10.63
CA GLU A 107 2.11 8.82 -11.70
C GLU A 107 1.18 7.60 -11.62
N GLY A 108 1.75 6.40 -11.35
CA GLY A 108 0.98 5.18 -11.13
C GLY A 108 0.01 5.27 -9.96
N ILE A 109 0.46 5.81 -8.82
CA ILE A 109 -0.37 6.04 -7.63
C ILE A 109 -1.49 7.04 -7.94
N ILE A 110 -1.18 8.17 -8.58
CA ILE A 110 -2.18 9.18 -8.97
C ILE A 110 -3.23 8.56 -9.89
N GLY A 111 -2.80 7.77 -10.87
CA GLY A 111 -3.67 7.06 -11.78
C GLY A 111 -4.60 6.09 -11.06
N ALA A 112 -4.04 5.28 -10.15
CA ALA A 112 -4.79 4.33 -9.34
C ALA A 112 -5.81 5.03 -8.41
N VAL A 113 -5.40 6.10 -7.73
CA VAL A 113 -6.27 6.86 -6.82
C VAL A 113 -7.48 7.44 -7.56
N LYS A 114 -7.26 7.98 -8.77
CA LYS A 114 -8.34 8.52 -9.62
C LYS A 114 -9.25 7.41 -10.15
N GLU A 115 -8.68 6.29 -10.56
CA GLU A 115 -9.41 5.17 -11.16
C GLU A 115 -10.28 4.43 -10.14
N VAL A 116 -9.74 4.17 -8.94
CA VAL A 116 -10.45 3.50 -7.84
C VAL A 116 -11.41 4.45 -7.12
N GLY A 117 -11.16 5.77 -7.18
CA GLY A 117 -12.00 6.76 -6.50
C GLY A 117 -11.78 6.77 -4.99
N VAL A 118 -10.52 6.77 -4.56
CA VAL A 118 -10.13 6.71 -3.14
C VAL A 118 -10.62 7.96 -2.40
N LYS A 119 -11.36 7.77 -1.30
CA LYS A 119 -11.96 8.85 -0.49
C LYS A 119 -11.27 9.07 0.86
N VAL A 120 -10.37 8.16 1.22
CA VAL A 120 -9.56 8.25 2.42
C VAL A 120 -8.25 8.96 2.09
N PRO A 121 -7.67 9.74 3.01
CA PRO A 121 -6.38 10.38 2.80
C PRO A 121 -5.29 9.32 2.52
N VAL A 122 -4.42 9.62 1.56
CA VAL A 122 -3.30 8.75 1.19
C VAL A 122 -2.00 9.45 1.54
N VAL A 123 -1.23 8.88 2.45
CA VAL A 123 0.14 9.33 2.75
C VAL A 123 1.10 8.50 1.92
N VAL A 124 1.98 9.16 1.18
CA VAL A 124 2.93 8.49 0.29
C VAL A 124 4.36 8.88 0.65
N ARG A 125 5.18 7.87 0.92
CA ARG A 125 6.61 8.00 1.12
C ARG A 125 7.34 7.30 -0.03
N LEU A 126 8.14 8.05 -0.77
CA LEU A 126 8.97 7.57 -1.87
C LEU A 126 10.45 7.75 -1.54
N GLU A 127 11.25 6.73 -1.80
CA GLU A 127 12.73 6.80 -1.77
C GLU A 127 13.36 6.26 -3.04
N GLY A 128 14.58 6.70 -3.32
CA GLY A 128 15.37 6.22 -4.44
C GLY A 128 15.43 7.24 -5.57
N THR A 129 15.67 6.75 -6.79
CA THR A 129 15.88 7.61 -7.97
C THR A 129 14.66 8.50 -8.22
N ASN A 130 14.88 9.81 -8.35
CA ASN A 130 13.86 10.83 -8.57
C ASN A 130 12.80 10.94 -7.46
N ALA A 131 13.12 10.55 -6.21
CA ALA A 131 12.18 10.66 -5.09
C ALA A 131 11.64 12.09 -4.90
N GLU A 132 12.51 13.11 -5.02
CA GLU A 132 12.12 14.52 -4.96
C GLU A 132 11.07 14.88 -6.02
N LEU A 133 11.34 14.53 -7.28
CA LEU A 133 10.41 14.75 -8.40
C LEU A 133 9.09 13.99 -8.19
N GLY A 134 9.14 12.74 -7.72
CA GLY A 134 7.94 11.98 -7.39
C GLY A 134 7.08 12.66 -6.30
N ARG A 135 7.72 13.24 -5.27
CA ARG A 135 7.01 14.02 -4.25
C ARG A 135 6.37 15.29 -4.82
N GLU A 136 7.05 15.99 -5.73
CA GLU A 136 6.48 17.15 -6.42
C GLU A 136 5.27 16.77 -7.28
N VAL A 137 5.37 15.67 -8.04
CA VAL A 137 4.28 15.13 -8.86
C VAL A 137 3.05 14.81 -8.00
N LEU A 138 3.24 14.19 -6.82
CA LEU A 138 2.15 13.91 -5.88
C LEU A 138 1.51 15.19 -5.33
N LYS A 139 2.32 16.17 -4.90
CA LYS A 139 1.85 17.46 -4.38
C LYS A 139 1.02 18.25 -5.41
N ASN A 140 1.41 18.17 -6.69
CA ASN A 140 0.75 18.88 -7.78
C ASN A 140 -0.46 18.13 -8.37
N SER A 141 -0.82 16.96 -7.84
CA SER A 141 -1.86 16.09 -8.42
C SER A 141 -3.29 16.59 -8.23
N GLY A 142 -3.51 17.50 -7.28
CA GLY A 142 -4.85 18.00 -6.88
C GLY A 142 -5.71 16.98 -6.12
N LEU A 143 -5.12 15.84 -5.74
CA LEU A 143 -5.77 14.79 -4.96
C LEU A 143 -5.44 14.94 -3.47
N ASP A 144 -6.21 14.27 -2.60
CA ASP A 144 -5.93 14.18 -1.15
C ASP A 144 -4.77 13.20 -0.87
N ILE A 145 -3.60 13.56 -1.40
CA ILE A 145 -2.35 12.80 -1.30
C ILE A 145 -1.32 13.66 -0.56
N ILE A 146 -0.81 13.13 0.55
CA ILE A 146 0.18 13.77 1.39
C ILE A 146 1.54 13.12 1.13
N ALA A 147 2.47 13.87 0.54
CA ALA A 147 3.85 13.41 0.37
C ALA A 147 4.62 13.52 1.70
N ALA A 148 5.24 12.42 2.13
CA ALA A 148 6.11 12.34 3.30
C ALA A 148 7.60 12.32 2.91
N GLU A 149 8.44 12.85 3.78
CA GLU A 149 9.88 13.00 3.54
C GLU A 149 10.71 11.88 4.18
N SER A 150 10.25 11.32 5.29
CA SER A 150 10.89 10.21 5.99
C SER A 150 9.87 9.16 6.42
N LEU A 151 10.35 8.00 6.86
CA LEU A 151 9.46 6.93 7.34
C LEU A 151 8.71 7.35 8.62
N THR A 152 9.39 8.04 9.55
CA THR A 152 8.79 8.60 10.76
C THR A 152 7.74 9.66 10.42
N ASP A 153 8.07 10.60 9.54
CA ASP A 153 7.14 11.63 9.06
C ASP A 153 5.89 11.01 8.40
N ALA A 154 6.07 9.94 7.61
CA ALA A 154 4.96 9.23 6.98
C ALA A 154 4.04 8.56 8.00
N ALA A 155 4.62 7.94 9.04
CA ALA A 155 3.87 7.32 10.13
C ALA A 155 3.04 8.35 10.90
N GLU A 156 3.67 9.44 11.36
CA GLU A 156 2.96 10.50 12.09
C GLU A 156 1.82 11.11 11.27
N LYS A 157 2.08 11.40 9.99
CA LYS A 157 1.06 11.94 9.07
C LYS A 157 -0.10 10.99 8.86
N VAL A 158 0.15 9.69 8.66
CA VAL A 158 -0.95 8.75 8.39
C VAL A 158 -1.79 8.48 9.65
N VAL A 159 -1.15 8.46 10.82
CA VAL A 159 -1.87 8.33 12.09
C VAL A 159 -2.78 9.53 12.31
N ALA A 160 -2.25 10.74 12.17
CA ALA A 160 -3.05 11.96 12.27
C ALA A 160 -4.19 12.00 11.23
N ALA A 161 -3.94 11.54 10.01
CA ALA A 161 -4.95 11.48 8.96
C ALA A 161 -6.06 10.44 9.24
N ALA A 162 -5.72 9.35 9.95
CA ALA A 162 -6.68 8.31 10.33
C ALA A 162 -7.51 8.69 11.56
N GLU A 163 -6.98 9.46 12.52
CA GLU A 163 -7.69 9.92 13.71
C GLU A 163 -8.74 11.01 13.42
N GLY A 164 -8.57 11.75 12.32
CA GLY A 164 -9.49 12.81 11.91
C GLY A 164 -10.84 12.33 11.35
N LYS A 165 -11.12 11.02 11.33
CA LYS A 165 -12.32 10.39 10.76
C LYS A 165 -12.82 9.22 11.60
#